data_AF-A0A178X5Z8-F1
#
_entry.id   AF-A0A178X5Z8-F1
#
_cell.length_a   1.000
_cell.length_b   1.000
_cell.length_c   1.000
_cell.angle_alpha   90.00
_cell.angle_beta   90.00
_cell.angle_gamma   90.00
#
_symmetry.space_group_name_H-M   'P 1'
#
loop_
_entity.id
_entity.type
_entity.pdbx_description
1 polymer ?
#
loop_
_entity_poly.entity_id
_entity_poly.type
_entity_poly.pdbx_seq_one_letter_code
_entity_poly.pdbx_strand_id
1 'polypeptide(L)' 'MSDVRKYLTEVEYPCERDELLRRAVAKGAGDDVIGHLGKLPEQRYENVAAVHRLLGDDIDPHS' A
#
# COMPACT_ATOMS: atom_id res chain seq x y z
N MET A 1 -12.36 -7.93 -6.02
CA MET A 1 -11.69 -7.18 -4.94
C MET A 1 -10.21 -7.17 -5.24
N SER A 2 -9.64 -6.00 -5.48
CA SER A 2 -8.22 -5.85 -5.80
C SER A 2 -7.41 -5.94 -4.51
N ASP A 3 -6.59 -6.98 -4.36
CA ASP A 3 -5.74 -7.14 -3.18
C ASP A 3 -4.61 -6.11 -3.21
N VAL A 4 -4.69 -5.04 -2.41
CA VAL A 4 -3.61 -4.04 -2.22
C VAL A 4 -2.24 -4.71 -2.01
N ARG A 5 -2.21 -5.84 -1.30
CA ARG A 5 -1.01 -6.66 -1.04
C ARG A 5 -0.28 -7.10 -2.32
N LYS A 6 -1.00 -7.42 -3.41
CA LYS A 6 -0.39 -7.80 -4.69
C LYS A 6 0.33 -6.64 -5.35
N TYR A 7 -0.27 -5.45 -5.33
CA TYR A 7 0.35 -4.24 -5.86
C TYR A 7 1.67 -3.94 -5.14
N LEU A 8 1.68 -4.10 -3.81
CA LEU A 8 2.87 -3.85 -2.97
C LEU A 8 4.02 -4.83 -3.24
N THR A 9 3.74 -6.06 -3.64
CA THR A 9 4.77 -7.05 -4.01
C THR A 9 5.43 -6.79 -5.36
N GLU A 10 4.79 -6.00 -6.23
CA GLU A 10 5.31 -5.65 -7.55
C GLU A 10 6.03 -4.28 -7.56
N VAL A 11 6.16 -3.63 -6.41
CA VAL A 11 6.88 -2.36 -6.26
C VAL A 11 8.36 -2.62 -6.01
N GLU A 12 9.21 -1.81 -6.64
CA GLU A 12 10.64 -1.77 -6.37
C GLU A 12 10.91 -0.92 -5.13
N TYR A 13 11.58 -1.53 -4.14
CA TYR A 13 11.99 -0.86 -2.91
C TYR A 13 13.48 -0.49 -2.96
N PRO A 14 13.91 0.58 -2.27
CA PRO A 14 13.12 1.45 -1.38
C PRO A 14 12.24 2.47 -2.14
N CYS A 15 11.03 2.72 -1.63
CA CYS A 15 10.08 3.67 -2.21
C CYS A 15 9.40 4.53 -1.14
N GLU A 16 8.81 5.66 -1.55
CA GLU A 16 8.03 6.53 -0.66
C GLU A 16 6.53 6.29 -0.81
N ARG A 17 5.73 6.76 0.15
CA ARG A 17 4.26 6.65 0.10
C ARG A 17 3.67 7.17 -1.22
N ASP A 18 4.14 8.31 -1.70
CA ASP A 18 3.69 8.91 -2.95
C ASP A 18 3.96 8.03 -4.17
N GLU A 19 5.09 7.31 -4.18
CA GLU A 19 5.40 6.36 -5.25
C GLU A 19 4.48 5.14 -5.19
N LEU A 20 4.15 4.64 -3.98
CA LEU A 20 3.15 3.58 -3.80
C LEU A 20 1.78 4.01 -4.35
N LEU A 21 1.35 5.22 -4.03
CA LEU A 21 0.10 5.80 -4.53
C LEU A 21 0.11 5.92 -6.06
N ARG A 22 1.17 6.50 -6.64
CA ARG A 22 1.30 6.62 -8.10
C ARG A 22 1.28 5.27 -8.79
N ARG A 23 2.00 4.27 -8.29
CA ARG A 23 2.04 2.91 -8.83
C ARG A 23 0.68 2.23 -8.73
N ALA A 24 -0.01 2.39 -7.61
CA ALA A 24 -1.35 1.85 -7.41
C ALA A 24 -2.35 2.47 -8.39
N VAL A 25 -2.36 3.81 -8.53
CA VAL A 25 -3.21 4.51 -9.52
C VAL A 25 -2.86 4.09 -10.95
N ALA A 26 -1.57 4.02 -11.30
CA ALA A 26 -1.13 3.60 -12.63
C ALA A 26 -1.54 2.17 -12.98
N LYS A 27 -1.62 1.27 -11.99
CA LYS A 27 -2.13 -0.10 -12.16
C LYS A 27 -3.66 -0.20 -12.06
N GLY A 28 -4.38 0.91 -11.93
CA GLY A 28 -5.84 0.93 -11.83
C GLY A 28 -6.36 0.39 -10.50
N ALA A 29 -5.63 0.63 -9.40
CA ALA A 29 -6.12 0.29 -8.06
C ALA A 29 -7.40 1.12 -7.75
N GLY A 30 -8.37 0.47 -7.12
CA GLY A 30 -9.62 1.13 -6.73
C GLY A 30 -9.43 2.12 -5.58
N ASP A 31 -10.41 3.01 -5.40
CA ASP A 31 -10.42 4.06 -4.37
C ASP A 31 -10.13 3.52 -2.96
N ASP A 32 -10.65 2.34 -2.60
CA ASP A 32 -10.34 1.71 -1.32
C ASP A 32 -8.84 1.49 -1.12
N VAL A 33 -8.14 0.99 -2.14
CA VAL A 33 -6.69 0.74 -2.08
C VAL A 33 -5.94 2.06 -1.95
N ILE A 34 -6.32 3.07 -2.74
CA ILE A 34 -5.72 4.40 -2.69
C ILE A 34 -5.94 5.04 -1.32
N GLY A 35 -7.15 4.92 -0.75
CA GLY A 35 -7.48 5.41 0.58
C GLY A 35 -6.63 4.78 1.67
N HIS A 36 -6.46 3.46 1.65
CA HIS A 36 -5.59 2.76 2.61
C HIS A 36 -4.13 3.18 2.47
N LEU A 37 -3.60 3.28 1.24
CA LEU A 37 -2.24 3.75 1.00
C LEU A 37 -2.05 5.22 1.41
N GLY A 38 -3.09 6.05 1.29
CA GLY A 38 -3.07 7.45 1.69
C GLY A 38 -3.02 7.66 3.20
N LYS A 39 -3.57 6.73 3.99
CA LYS A 39 -3.48 6.74 5.47
C LYS A 39 -2.07 6.42 5.99
N LEU A 40 -1.21 5.83 5.16
CA LEU A 40 0.14 5.47 5.56
C LEU A 40 0.98 6.73 5.87
N PRO A 41 1.93 6.66 6.82
CA PRO A 41 2.83 7.75 7.13
C PRO A 41 3.73 8.10 5.94
N GLU A 42 4.04 9.38 5.78
CA GLU A 42 5.03 9.84 4.78
C GLU A 42 6.44 9.47 5.23
N GLN A 43 6.87 8.29 4.80
CA GLN A 43 8.20 7.79 5.06
C GLN A 43 8.71 6.95 3.88
N ARG A 44 10.02 6.74 3.87
CA ARG A 44 10.65 5.78 2.98
C ARG A 44 10.41 4.36 3.52
N TYR A 45 9.85 3.53 2.67
CA TYR A 45 9.66 2.11 2.90
C TYR A 45 10.82 1.34 2.29
N GLU A 46 11.54 0.61 3.14
CA GLU A 46 12.68 -0.21 2.74
C GLU A 46 12.26 -1.51 2.07
N ASN A 47 11.04 -1.98 2.34
CA ASN A 47 10.51 -3.23 1.82
C ASN A 47 8.98 -3.31 1.97
N VAL A 48 8.41 -4.31 1.29
CA VAL A 48 6.98 -4.64 1.33
C VAL A 48 6.49 -4.98 2.73
N ALA A 49 7.32 -5.59 3.58
CA ALA A 49 6.92 -5.97 4.94
C ALA A 49 6.65 -4.75 5.84
N ALA A 50 7.41 -3.66 5.66
CA ALA A 50 7.19 -2.40 6.37
C ALA A 50 5.82 -1.81 6.05
N VAL A 51 5.41 -1.84 4.77
CA VAL A 51 4.09 -1.37 4.33
C VAL A 51 2.98 -2.30 4.84
N HIS A 52 3.18 -3.61 4.70
CA HIS A 52 2.22 -4.62 5.14
C HIS A 52 1.94 -4.57 6.65
N ARG A 53 2.95 -4.27 7.46
CA ARG A 53 2.77 -4.11 8.91
C ARG A 53 1.83 -2.96 9.23
N LEU A 54 2.00 -1.82 8.57
CA LEU A 54 1.17 -0.64 8.79
C LEU A 54 -0.24 -0.82 8.26
N LEU A 55 -0.39 -1.52 7.14
CA LEU A 55 -1.70 -1.84 6.57
C LEU A 55 -2.45 -2.89 7.40
N GLY A 56 -1.74 -3.91 7.91
CA GLY A 56 -2.32 -5.00 8.70
C GLY A 56 -2.83 -4.60 10.08
N ASP A 57 -2.45 -3.42 10.58
CA ASP A 57 -2.95 -2.87 11.85
C ASP A 57 -4.36 -2.25 11.71
N ASP A 58 -4.75 -1.80 10.50
CA ASP A 58 -6.09 -1.22 10.19
C ASP A 58 -7.08 -2.28 9.69
N ILE A 59 -6.61 -3.43 9.19
CA ILE A 59 -7.47 -4.54 8.74
C ILE A 59 -7.74 -5.45 9.94
N ASP A 60 -8.71 -5.05 10.76
CA ASP A 60 -9.38 -5.96 11.68
C ASP A 60 -9.94 -7.17 10.89
N PRO A 61 -9.53 -8.41 11.21
CA PRO A 61 -10.01 -9.60 10.51
C PRO A 61 -11.43 -10.03 10.93
N HIS A 62 -12.24 -9.16 11.53
CA HIS A 62 -13.59 -9.48 12.00
C HIS A 62 -14.65 -8.48 11.51
N SER A 63 -15.11 -8.66 10.26
CA SER A 63 -16.47 -8.29 9.83
C SER A 63 -16.94 -9.18 8.68
#